data_AF-A0A2V9R2Q3-F1
#
_entry.id   AF-A0A2V9R2Q3-F1
#
_cell.length_a   1.000
_cell.length_b   1.000
_cell.length_c   1.000
_cell.angle_alpha   90.00
_cell.angle_beta   90.00
_cell.angle_gamma   90.00
#
_symmetry.space_group_name_H-M   'P 1'
#
loop_
_entity.id
_entity.type
_entity.pdbx_description
1 polymer ?
#
loop_
_entity_poly.entity_id
_entity_poly.type
_entity_poly.pdbx_seq_one_letter_code
_entity_poly.pdbx_strand_id
1 'polypeptide(L)'
;MLAVDDAGNAYVAGGSFSRDFPTTPGAFSARGEAFVAKVDPTQYGAASLVYSALFGSGVEGDEGHAIAVDHAGTAFVIGGTTNYSFPTVNAFQPEFGGAPDCCDIGDAFVTRVNPAGTGLVYSSYFGKGDFDDGAGIAVDPAGNAYVVGLTGGGGYGNAGFPTTSGAFQTEHLGDNQATAFVAKIVDVGQASGSGATNIAGGFSTFNFGVRRVTTGALSGALDCVNHATGAVLHSVMVTGFVIDGKTAAFTGTCTRNKAPCTYTVNVTDNGSGSSDAFTISISGGTPEGGALRNGDIQIQHWKQASQGHVTP
;
A
#
# COMPACT_ATOMS: atom_id res chain seq x y z
N MET A 1 5.91 14.51 12.09
CA MET A 1 5.09 13.38 12.62
C MET A 1 5.99 12.19 12.96
N LEU A 2 5.52 11.24 13.76
CA LEU A 2 6.30 10.07 14.20
C LEU A 2 5.43 8.80 14.23
N ALA A 3 5.99 7.67 13.78
CA ALA A 3 5.48 6.32 14.01
C ALA A 3 6.62 5.40 14.51
N VAL A 4 6.30 4.22 15.04
CA VAL A 4 7.28 3.26 15.57
C VAL A 4 6.94 1.85 15.08
N ASP A 5 7.94 1.12 14.56
CA ASP A 5 7.77 -0.29 14.13
C ASP A 5 7.94 -1.27 15.31
N ASP A 6 7.63 -2.56 15.09
CA ASP A 6 7.74 -3.58 16.15
C ASP A 6 9.18 -3.89 16.58
N ALA A 7 10.17 -3.47 15.78
CA ALA A 7 11.58 -3.53 16.15
C ALA A 7 12.03 -2.31 16.97
N GLY A 8 11.14 -1.33 17.19
CA GLY A 8 11.40 -0.12 17.96
C GLY A 8 12.06 1.00 17.15
N ASN A 9 12.15 0.89 15.83
CA ASN A 9 12.66 1.97 14.98
C ASN A 9 11.62 3.08 14.87
N ALA A 10 12.09 4.33 14.92
CA ALA A 10 11.28 5.52 14.74
C ALA A 10 11.20 5.90 13.26
N TYR A 11 9.99 6.22 12.78
CA TYR A 11 9.74 6.70 11.43
C TYR A 11 9.23 8.12 11.49
N VAL A 12 9.89 9.04 10.79
CA VAL A 12 9.59 10.48 10.82
C VAL A 12 9.27 10.95 9.41
N ALA A 13 8.22 11.75 9.28
CA ALA A 13 7.96 12.53 8.08
C ALA A 13 7.68 14.00 8.43
N GLY A 14 7.83 14.86 7.44
CA GLY A 14 7.65 16.31 7.54
C GLY A 14 8.07 17.04 6.26
N GLY A 15 8.21 18.35 6.36
CA GLY A 15 8.80 19.22 5.34
C GLY A 15 10.21 19.70 5.70
N SER A 16 11.04 19.95 4.70
CA SER A 16 12.37 20.55 4.82
C SER A 16 12.68 21.43 3.62
N PHE A 17 13.01 22.69 3.90
CA PHE A 17 13.54 23.64 2.91
C PHE A 17 15.08 23.64 2.87
N SER A 18 15.73 22.76 3.65
CA SER A 18 17.19 22.72 3.76
C SER A 18 17.82 22.00 2.58
N ARG A 19 18.80 22.66 1.94
CA ARG A 19 19.57 22.09 0.82
C ARG A 19 20.54 20.98 1.21
N ASP A 20 20.86 20.91 2.49
CA ASP A 20 21.78 19.97 3.12
C ASP A 20 21.06 18.99 4.06
N PHE A 21 19.74 18.82 3.88
CA PHE A 21 18.98 17.83 4.63
C PHE A 21 19.62 16.44 4.49
N PRO A 22 19.80 15.70 5.60
CA PRO A 22 20.54 14.44 5.57
C PRO A 22 19.75 13.39 4.79
N THR A 23 20.26 12.97 3.64
CA THR A 23 19.75 11.83 2.87
C THR A 23 20.74 10.67 2.95
N THR A 24 20.25 9.44 2.87
CA THR A 24 21.09 8.25 2.97
C THR A 24 21.45 7.69 1.58
N PRO A 25 22.62 7.06 1.42
CA PRO A 25 22.94 6.32 0.20
C PRO A 25 21.85 5.28 -0.13
N GLY A 26 21.42 5.24 -1.39
CA GLY A 26 20.38 4.31 -1.85
C GLY A 26 18.95 4.74 -1.57
N ALA A 27 18.73 5.92 -0.97
CA ALA A 27 17.40 6.52 -0.85
C ALA A 27 16.74 6.68 -2.23
N PHE A 28 15.43 6.46 -2.30
CA PHE A 28 14.68 6.52 -3.56
C PHE A 28 14.70 7.91 -4.22
N SER A 29 14.90 8.96 -3.44
CA SER A 29 15.07 10.33 -3.91
C SER A 29 15.86 11.16 -2.90
N ALA A 30 16.54 12.19 -3.41
CA ALA A 30 17.28 13.18 -2.63
C ALA A 30 16.86 14.62 -2.99
N ARG A 31 15.65 14.78 -3.53
CA ARG A 31 15.08 16.06 -3.98
C ARG A 31 13.63 16.16 -3.53
N GLY A 32 13.15 17.39 -3.35
CA GLY A 32 11.82 17.69 -2.84
C GLY A 32 11.88 18.27 -1.43
N GLU A 33 10.71 18.66 -0.95
CA GLU A 33 10.52 19.34 0.32
C GLU A 33 9.93 18.41 1.38
N ALA A 34 9.12 17.42 0.98
CA ALA A 34 8.68 16.39 1.91
C ALA A 34 9.83 15.42 2.21
N PHE A 35 9.90 14.89 3.43
CA PHE A 35 10.88 13.86 3.77
C PHE A 35 10.26 12.69 4.51
N VAL A 36 10.95 11.56 4.43
CA VAL A 36 10.72 10.38 5.25
C VAL A 36 12.07 9.88 5.77
N ALA A 37 12.12 9.50 7.03
CA ALA A 37 13.31 8.98 7.67
C ALA A 37 12.97 7.81 8.58
N LYS A 38 13.82 6.79 8.59
CA LYS A 38 13.81 5.70 9.58
C LYS A 38 15.04 5.84 10.46
N VAL A 39 14.83 5.84 11.77
CA VAL A 39 15.85 5.98 12.79
C VAL A 39 15.87 4.74 13.67
N ASP A 40 17.04 4.11 13.80
CA ASP A 40 17.31 3.07 14.79
C ASP A 40 17.81 3.74 16.08
N PRO A 41 17.00 3.80 17.15
CA PRO A 41 17.36 4.48 18.38
C PRO A 41 18.41 3.70 19.20
N THR A 42 18.78 2.48 18.80
CA THR A 42 19.82 1.69 19.48
C THR A 42 21.23 2.03 18.99
N GLN A 43 21.34 2.74 17.86
CA GLN A 43 22.59 3.20 17.26
C GLN A 43 22.85 4.68 17.57
N TYR A 44 24.03 5.17 17.20
CA TYR A 44 24.45 6.55 17.42
C TYR A 44 25.02 7.20 16.15
N GLY A 45 24.89 8.52 16.05
CA GLY A 45 25.44 9.30 14.93
C GLY A 45 24.81 8.92 13.59
N ALA A 46 25.58 8.97 12.50
CA ALA A 46 25.06 8.67 11.16
C ALA A 46 24.51 7.24 11.03
N ALA A 47 24.97 6.29 11.85
CA ALA A 47 24.49 4.91 11.84
C ALA A 47 23.06 4.76 12.39
N SER A 48 22.55 5.74 13.16
CA SER A 48 21.16 5.71 13.61
C SER A 48 20.18 6.06 12.49
N LEU A 49 20.61 6.71 11.40
CA LEU A 49 19.76 7.03 10.27
C LEU A 49 19.75 5.85 9.29
N VAL A 50 18.82 4.91 9.48
CA VAL A 50 18.71 3.69 8.68
C VAL A 50 18.44 4.03 7.22
N TYR A 51 17.47 4.91 6.98
CA TYR A 51 17.30 5.59 5.71
C TYR A 51 16.73 6.99 5.90
N SER A 52 17.00 7.88 4.95
CA SER A 52 16.31 9.15 4.81
C SER A 52 16.28 9.60 3.37
N ALA A 53 15.10 10.03 2.93
CA ALA A 53 14.83 10.45 1.57
C ALA A 53 14.04 11.77 1.57
N LEU A 54 14.37 12.65 0.64
CA LEU A 54 13.54 13.79 0.25
C LEU A 54 12.69 13.38 -0.95
N PHE A 55 11.45 13.85 -1.01
CA PHE A 55 10.53 13.62 -2.10
C PHE A 55 9.56 14.79 -2.26
N GLY A 56 8.92 14.88 -3.42
CA GLY A 56 8.10 16.02 -3.79
C GLY A 56 8.45 16.50 -5.19
N SER A 57 7.78 17.55 -5.61
CA SER A 57 7.92 18.23 -6.88
C SER A 57 9.28 18.92 -7.06
N GLY A 58 10.00 19.21 -5.96
CA GLY A 58 11.29 19.91 -5.99
C GLY A 58 11.16 21.43 -6.12
N VAL A 59 9.96 21.94 -5.91
CA VAL A 59 9.62 23.35 -5.70
C VAL A 59 8.73 23.44 -4.46
N GLU A 60 8.72 24.60 -3.82
CA GLU A 60 7.97 24.80 -2.57
C GLU A 60 6.51 24.32 -2.68
N GLY A 61 6.01 23.70 -1.60
CA GLY A 61 4.61 23.29 -1.48
C GLY A 61 4.37 21.82 -1.18
N ASP A 62 5.41 21.02 -0.94
CA ASP A 62 5.27 19.61 -0.55
C ASP A 62 5.63 19.40 0.92
N GLU A 63 4.68 18.91 1.72
CA GLU A 63 4.92 18.60 3.13
C GLU A 63 4.21 17.30 3.53
N GLY A 64 4.94 16.38 4.18
CA GLY A 64 4.31 15.24 4.86
C GLY A 64 3.68 15.72 6.17
N HIS A 65 2.42 15.35 6.42
CA HIS A 65 1.61 15.76 7.59
C HIS A 65 1.35 14.63 8.60
N ALA A 66 1.24 13.37 8.14
CA ALA A 66 1.27 12.20 9.02
C ALA A 66 2.01 11.00 8.43
N ILE A 67 2.43 10.09 9.31
CA ILE A 67 3.13 8.84 8.95
C ILE A 67 2.58 7.68 9.77
N ALA A 68 2.42 6.53 9.13
CA ALA A 68 2.15 5.25 9.75
C ALA A 68 3.12 4.19 9.21
N VAL A 69 3.29 3.10 9.95
CA VAL A 69 4.15 1.98 9.56
C VAL A 69 3.41 0.66 9.77
N ASP A 70 3.55 -0.27 8.85
CA ASP A 70 2.98 -1.63 9.00
C ASP A 70 3.97 -2.61 9.65
N HIS A 71 3.50 -3.84 9.94
CA HIS A 71 4.32 -4.90 10.55
C HIS A 71 5.51 -5.34 9.66
N ALA A 72 5.49 -5.03 8.37
CA ALA A 72 6.59 -5.31 7.45
C ALA A 72 7.64 -4.17 7.43
N GLY A 73 7.40 -3.07 8.16
CA GLY A 73 8.27 -1.90 8.19
C GLY A 73 8.07 -0.96 6.99
N THR A 74 6.98 -1.11 6.25
CA THR A 74 6.60 -0.23 5.14
C THR A 74 6.06 1.08 5.71
N ALA A 75 6.58 2.22 5.25
CA ALA A 75 6.11 3.53 5.69
C ALA A 75 5.00 4.05 4.76
N PHE A 76 3.97 4.64 5.35
CA PHE A 76 2.89 5.32 4.64
C PHE A 76 2.86 6.76 5.09
N VAL A 77 3.03 7.69 4.16
CA VAL A 77 3.03 9.13 4.40
C VAL A 77 1.82 9.74 3.72
N ILE A 78 1.15 10.64 4.44
CA ILE A 78 0.11 11.51 3.90
C ILE A 78 0.54 12.96 4.09
N GLY A 79 0.19 13.83 3.16
CA GLY A 79 0.50 15.25 3.24
C GLY A 79 -0.21 16.05 2.16
N GLY A 80 0.27 17.27 1.92
CA GLY A 80 -0.21 18.17 0.88
C GLY A 80 0.86 18.45 -0.17
N THR A 81 0.42 18.64 -1.42
CA THR A 81 1.26 19.13 -2.53
C THR A 81 0.48 20.19 -3.30
N THR A 82 1.14 21.26 -3.73
CA THR A 82 0.53 22.31 -4.57
C THR A 82 0.99 22.27 -6.02
N ASN A 83 1.63 21.17 -6.46
CA ASN A 83 2.38 21.15 -7.71
C ASN A 83 2.09 19.93 -8.60
N TYR A 84 2.08 20.17 -9.91
CA TYR A 84 1.88 19.16 -10.97
C TYR A 84 2.99 18.11 -11.10
N SER A 85 4.15 18.34 -10.49
CA SER A 85 5.35 17.50 -10.65
C SER A 85 5.63 16.59 -9.45
N PHE A 86 4.66 16.39 -8.55
CA PHE A 86 4.80 15.44 -7.46
C PHE A 86 5.05 14.02 -7.99
N PRO A 87 5.96 13.24 -7.38
CA PRO A 87 6.33 11.92 -7.88
C PRO A 87 5.15 10.94 -7.73
N THR A 88 4.65 10.45 -8.87
CA THR A 88 3.61 9.41 -8.90
C THR A 88 4.18 8.05 -9.32
N VAL A 89 3.78 7.00 -8.61
CA VAL A 89 4.18 5.60 -8.87
C VAL A 89 2.95 4.75 -8.59
N ASN A 90 2.53 3.90 -9.53
CA ASN A 90 1.35 3.04 -9.36
C ASN A 90 0.10 3.79 -8.79
N ALA A 91 -0.07 5.05 -9.20
CA ALA A 91 -1.03 5.97 -8.60
C ALA A 91 -2.47 5.60 -8.93
N PHE A 92 -3.37 5.82 -7.96
CA PHE A 92 -4.81 5.78 -8.19
C PHE A 92 -5.31 7.11 -8.80
N GLN A 93 -4.61 8.20 -8.54
CA GLN A 93 -4.77 9.49 -9.18
C GLN A 93 -3.38 9.97 -9.67
N PRO A 94 -3.05 9.74 -10.95
CA PRO A 94 -1.71 10.02 -11.49
C PRO A 94 -1.48 11.50 -11.81
N GLU A 95 -2.54 12.30 -11.89
CA GLU A 95 -2.52 13.71 -12.26
C GLU A 95 -3.01 14.57 -11.10
N PHE A 96 -2.41 15.74 -10.96
CA PHE A 96 -2.81 16.73 -9.97
C PHE A 96 -4.24 17.21 -10.26
N GLY A 97 -5.11 17.13 -9.26
CA GLY A 97 -6.51 17.50 -9.34
C GLY A 97 -6.73 19.01 -9.23
N GLY A 98 -5.85 19.75 -8.54
CA GLY A 98 -5.98 21.19 -8.30
C GLY A 98 -5.93 22.07 -9.56
N ALA A 99 -6.61 23.21 -9.47
CA ALA A 99 -6.75 24.15 -10.59
C ALA A 99 -5.45 24.96 -10.84
N PRO A 100 -5.06 25.21 -12.10
CA PRO A 100 -3.74 25.75 -12.47
C PRO A 100 -3.44 27.20 -12.08
N ASP A 101 -4.42 27.99 -11.63
CA ASP A 101 -4.29 29.45 -11.67
C ASP A 101 -4.78 30.21 -10.41
N CYS A 102 -4.96 29.58 -9.25
CA CYS A 102 -5.17 30.37 -8.03
C CYS A 102 -4.53 29.77 -6.77
N CYS A 103 -4.01 30.68 -5.96
CA CYS A 103 -3.23 30.49 -4.75
C CYS A 103 -3.81 29.43 -3.80
N ASP A 104 -2.92 28.60 -3.27
CA ASP A 104 -3.14 27.63 -2.20
C ASP A 104 -4.12 26.47 -2.49
N ILE A 105 -4.42 26.19 -3.76
CA ILE A 105 -5.09 24.93 -4.13
C ILE A 105 -4.04 23.83 -4.24
N GLY A 106 -3.99 22.98 -3.22
CA GLY A 106 -3.20 21.75 -3.20
C GLY A 106 -4.08 20.50 -3.28
N ASP A 107 -3.48 19.39 -3.69
CA ASP A 107 -4.05 18.06 -3.50
C ASP A 107 -3.40 17.44 -2.27
N ALA A 108 -4.15 16.60 -1.55
CA ALA A 108 -3.50 15.69 -0.63
C ALA A 108 -2.64 14.70 -1.45
N PHE A 109 -1.62 14.12 -0.84
CA PHE A 109 -0.93 12.97 -1.42
C PHE A 109 -0.91 11.80 -0.46
N VAL A 110 -0.79 10.59 -1.01
CA VAL A 110 -0.51 9.37 -0.25
C VAL A 110 0.65 8.63 -0.89
N THR A 111 1.70 8.42 -0.11
CA THR A 111 2.94 7.78 -0.54
C THR A 111 3.23 6.57 0.34
N ARG A 112 3.50 5.42 -0.28
CA ARG A 112 3.93 4.19 0.38
C ARG A 112 5.36 3.88 -0.02
N VAL A 113 6.25 3.80 0.96
CA VAL A 113 7.70 3.61 0.80
C VAL A 113 8.05 2.19 1.22
N ASN A 114 8.85 1.50 0.41
CA ASN A 114 9.29 0.15 0.74
C ASN A 114 10.12 0.12 2.05
N PRO A 115 10.21 -1.01 2.76
CA PRO A 115 10.90 -1.07 4.06
C PRO A 115 12.38 -0.69 4.01
N ALA A 116 13.02 -0.82 2.84
CA ALA A 116 14.42 -0.48 2.62
C ALA A 116 14.64 1.04 2.36
N GLY A 117 13.59 1.83 2.15
CA GLY A 117 13.70 3.24 1.77
C GLY A 117 14.29 3.46 0.36
N THR A 118 14.35 2.42 -0.47
CA THR A 118 15.00 2.45 -1.80
C THR A 118 14.02 2.69 -2.95
N GLY A 119 12.72 2.61 -2.69
CA GLY A 119 11.69 2.83 -3.70
C GLY A 119 10.31 3.12 -3.13
N LEU A 120 9.48 3.73 -3.96
CA LEU A 120 8.06 3.90 -3.71
C LEU A 120 7.30 2.66 -4.19
N VAL A 121 6.46 2.08 -3.34
CA VAL A 121 5.50 1.03 -3.71
C VAL A 121 4.35 1.68 -4.50
N TYR A 122 3.82 2.77 -3.97
CA TYR A 122 2.97 3.70 -4.70
C TYR A 122 3.16 5.13 -4.20
N SER A 123 2.77 6.09 -5.01
CA SER A 123 2.64 7.50 -4.65
C SER A 123 1.60 8.12 -5.56
N SER A 124 0.62 8.81 -4.98
CA SER A 124 -0.55 9.29 -5.68
C SER A 124 -0.98 10.64 -5.12
N TYR A 125 -1.47 11.50 -6.00
CA TYR A 125 -2.34 12.60 -5.58
C TYR A 125 -3.63 12.02 -4.98
N PHE A 126 -4.34 12.84 -4.22
CA PHE A 126 -5.65 12.51 -3.67
C PHE A 126 -6.47 13.77 -3.45
N GLY A 127 -7.26 14.11 -4.46
CA GLY A 127 -8.03 15.34 -4.46
C GLY A 127 -8.72 15.57 -5.80
N LYS A 128 -9.48 16.65 -5.91
CA LYS A 128 -10.06 17.08 -7.18
C LYS A 128 -10.50 18.55 -7.12
N GLY A 129 -9.83 19.38 -7.92
CA GLY A 129 -10.23 20.73 -8.32
C GLY A 129 -10.17 21.82 -7.24
N ASP A 130 -10.50 21.49 -6.00
CA ASP A 130 -10.46 22.39 -4.84
C ASP A 130 -9.30 22.02 -3.89
N PHE A 131 -9.13 22.78 -2.80
CA PHE A 131 -8.12 22.50 -1.78
C PHE A 131 -8.39 21.15 -1.11
N ASP A 132 -7.41 20.24 -1.17
CA ASP A 132 -7.41 18.97 -0.48
C ASP A 132 -6.10 18.84 0.29
N ASP A 133 -6.20 18.45 1.57
CA ASP A 133 -5.04 18.31 2.43
C ASP A 133 -5.15 17.10 3.34
N GLY A 134 -4.06 16.34 3.41
CA GLY A 134 -3.96 15.16 4.25
C GLY A 134 -3.58 15.52 5.68
N ALA A 135 -4.35 15.04 6.67
CA ALA A 135 -4.10 15.37 8.08
C ALA A 135 -3.66 14.15 8.92
N GLY A 136 -4.05 12.94 8.53
CA GLY A 136 -3.81 11.74 9.33
C GLY A 136 -3.84 10.47 8.53
N ILE A 137 -3.05 9.48 8.97
CA ILE A 137 -2.99 8.16 8.36
C ILE A 137 -2.83 7.08 9.44
N ALA A 138 -3.55 5.97 9.28
CA ALA A 138 -3.40 4.75 10.07
C ALA A 138 -3.38 3.53 9.14
N VAL A 139 -2.75 2.44 9.55
CA VAL A 139 -2.64 1.22 8.74
C VAL A 139 -3.19 0.04 9.52
N ASP A 140 -4.03 -0.78 8.87
CA ASP A 140 -4.55 -2.01 9.49
C ASP A 140 -3.56 -3.18 9.37
N PRO A 141 -3.74 -4.29 10.14
CA PRO A 141 -2.85 -5.46 10.03
C PRO A 141 -2.83 -6.13 8.65
N ALA A 142 -3.75 -5.77 7.76
CA ALA A 142 -3.79 -6.22 6.38
C ALA A 142 -3.15 -5.20 5.42
N GLY A 143 -2.36 -4.25 5.92
CA GLY A 143 -1.59 -3.29 5.13
C GLY A 143 -2.42 -2.21 4.43
N ASN A 144 -3.71 -2.07 4.76
CA ASN A 144 -4.55 -1.04 4.15
C ASN A 144 -4.41 0.28 4.90
N ALA A 145 -4.24 1.38 4.17
CA ALA A 145 -4.16 2.71 4.75
C ALA A 145 -5.56 3.33 4.91
N TYR A 146 -5.78 3.97 6.04
CA TYR A 146 -6.95 4.78 6.36
C TYR A 146 -6.47 6.20 6.50
N VAL A 147 -6.91 7.07 5.60
CA VAL A 147 -6.48 8.46 5.52
C VAL A 147 -7.63 9.39 5.90
N VAL A 148 -7.30 10.48 6.56
CA VAL A 148 -8.22 11.57 6.91
C VAL A 148 -7.60 12.89 6.53
N GLY A 149 -8.45 13.88 6.29
CA GLY A 149 -7.99 15.19 5.89
C GLY A 149 -9.14 16.16 5.64
N LEU A 150 -8.79 17.27 5.02
CA LEU A 150 -9.72 18.32 4.61
C LEU A 150 -9.87 18.30 3.10
N THR A 151 -11.09 18.56 2.63
CA THR A 151 -11.43 18.71 1.21
C THR A 151 -12.40 19.87 1.03
N GLY A 152 -12.18 20.65 -0.02
CA GLY A 152 -12.91 21.87 -0.32
C GLY A 152 -12.35 23.10 0.39
N GLY A 153 -13.05 24.23 0.28
CA GLY A 153 -12.67 25.46 1.01
C GLY A 153 -11.99 26.56 0.17
N GLY A 154 -11.90 26.40 -1.15
CA GLY A 154 -11.22 27.39 -2.01
C GLY A 154 -12.11 28.54 -2.51
N GLY A 155 -13.43 28.45 -2.43
CA GLY A 155 -14.33 29.43 -3.05
C GLY A 155 -14.32 29.42 -4.60
N TYR A 156 -13.59 28.48 -5.22
CA TYR A 156 -13.37 28.39 -6.67
C TYR A 156 -14.24 27.34 -7.38
N GLY A 157 -15.09 26.63 -6.65
CA GLY A 157 -16.03 25.69 -7.24
C GLY A 157 -16.41 24.61 -6.24
N ASN A 158 -17.28 23.71 -6.71
CA ASN A 158 -17.54 22.43 -6.07
C ASN A 158 -17.11 21.39 -7.11
N ALA A 159 -15.80 21.22 -7.29
CA ALA A 159 -15.29 20.21 -8.21
C ALA A 159 -15.52 18.79 -7.65
N GLY A 160 -15.88 18.71 -6.36
CA GLY A 160 -16.17 17.50 -5.60
C GLY A 160 -14.89 16.80 -5.18
N PHE A 161 -14.99 15.84 -4.26
CA PHE A 161 -13.86 14.99 -3.83
C PHE A 161 -14.01 13.58 -4.43
N PRO A 162 -12.92 12.83 -4.69
CA PRO A 162 -13.04 11.44 -5.11
C PRO A 162 -13.78 10.59 -4.06
N THR A 163 -14.97 10.08 -4.39
CA THR A 163 -15.76 9.18 -3.53
C THR A 163 -16.00 7.82 -4.19
N THR A 164 -16.24 6.80 -3.38
CA THR A 164 -16.67 5.47 -3.85
C THR A 164 -18.18 5.33 -3.82
N SER A 165 -18.73 4.51 -4.72
CA SER A 165 -20.14 4.11 -4.63
C SER A 165 -20.44 3.47 -3.26
N GLY A 166 -21.51 3.93 -2.60
CA GLY A 166 -21.88 3.49 -1.26
C GLY A 166 -21.12 4.16 -0.12
N ALA A 167 -20.29 5.18 -0.39
CA ALA A 167 -19.77 6.05 0.66
C ALA A 167 -20.93 6.70 1.44
N PHE A 168 -20.72 6.97 2.72
CA PHE A 168 -21.73 7.61 3.58
C PHE A 168 -22.21 8.95 2.99
N GLN A 169 -21.28 9.68 2.36
CA GLN A 169 -21.56 10.88 1.61
C GLN A 169 -20.79 10.83 0.29
N THR A 170 -21.51 10.90 -0.83
CA THR A 170 -20.92 10.83 -2.19
C THR A 170 -20.86 12.18 -2.90
N GLU A 171 -21.54 13.19 -2.35
CA GLU A 171 -21.59 14.55 -2.89
C GLU A 171 -21.20 15.55 -1.82
N HIS A 172 -20.49 16.61 -2.21
CA HIS A 172 -20.16 17.70 -1.29
C HIS A 172 -21.43 18.52 -0.98
N LEU A 173 -21.80 18.59 0.29
CA LEU A 173 -23.05 19.23 0.76
C LEU A 173 -22.81 20.64 1.34
N GLY A 174 -21.63 21.24 1.13
CA GLY A 174 -21.16 22.45 1.82
C GLY A 174 -21.30 23.78 1.08
N ASP A 175 -21.07 24.87 1.82
CA ASP A 175 -21.24 26.30 1.51
C ASP A 175 -19.93 26.99 1.07
N ASN A 176 -19.07 26.28 0.34
CA ASN A 176 -17.68 26.66 -0.02
C ASN A 176 -16.65 26.59 1.12
N GLN A 177 -16.96 25.96 2.27
CA GLN A 177 -15.99 25.71 3.33
C GLN A 177 -15.33 24.33 3.23
N ALA A 178 -14.12 24.22 3.80
CA ALA A 178 -13.43 22.93 3.93
C ALA A 178 -14.23 21.96 4.80
N THR A 179 -14.32 20.71 4.34
CA THR A 179 -15.02 19.60 5.01
C THR A 179 -14.05 18.46 5.26
N ALA A 180 -14.34 17.59 6.23
CA ALA A 180 -13.48 16.45 6.51
C ALA A 180 -13.75 15.28 5.55
N PHE A 181 -12.70 14.56 5.15
CA PHE A 181 -12.83 13.26 4.48
C PHE A 181 -12.25 12.13 5.32
N VAL A 182 -12.74 10.92 5.06
CA VAL A 182 -12.09 9.66 5.46
C VAL A 182 -12.11 8.71 4.27
N ALA A 183 -10.98 8.10 3.97
CA ALA A 183 -10.86 7.13 2.89
C ALA A 183 -10.01 5.92 3.29
N LYS A 184 -10.35 4.76 2.73
CA LYS A 184 -9.54 3.54 2.83
C LYS A 184 -8.87 3.29 1.49
N ILE A 185 -7.54 3.24 1.50
CA ILE A 185 -6.71 2.92 0.34
C ILE A 185 -6.31 1.46 0.42
N VAL A 186 -6.59 0.73 -0.64
CA VAL A 186 -6.37 -0.71 -0.76
C VAL A 186 -5.57 -1.00 -2.02
N ASP A 187 -4.63 -1.95 -1.95
CA ASP A 187 -3.98 -2.48 -3.14
C ASP A 187 -5.05 -3.19 -4.01
N VAL A 188 -5.03 -2.98 -5.32
CA VAL A 188 -5.96 -3.64 -6.26
C VAL A 188 -5.16 -4.54 -7.17
N GLY A 189 -5.60 -5.79 -7.33
CA GLY A 189 -4.88 -6.74 -8.16
C GLY A 189 -5.33 -8.17 -7.97
N GLN A 190 -4.53 -9.08 -8.51
CA GLN A 190 -4.80 -10.50 -8.47
C GLN A 190 -3.50 -11.28 -8.30
N ALA A 191 -3.56 -12.34 -7.51
CA ALA A 191 -2.54 -13.37 -7.46
C ALA A 191 -3.20 -14.71 -7.76
N SER A 192 -2.61 -15.50 -8.64
CA SER A 192 -3.06 -16.86 -8.92
C SER A 192 -1.87 -17.77 -9.14
N GLY A 193 -2.04 -19.04 -8.82
CA GLY A 193 -0.98 -20.00 -9.06
C GLY A 193 -1.39 -21.41 -8.73
N SER A 194 -0.68 -22.35 -9.33
CA SER A 194 -0.82 -23.77 -9.03
C SER A 194 0.54 -24.43 -9.15
N GLY A 195 0.78 -25.46 -8.36
CA GLY A 195 2.07 -26.12 -8.37
C GLY A 195 2.30 -27.05 -7.19
N ALA A 196 3.56 -27.42 -6.99
CA ALA A 196 4.00 -28.25 -5.89
C ALA A 196 5.23 -27.67 -5.21
N THR A 197 5.32 -27.86 -3.89
CA THR A 197 6.47 -27.45 -3.08
C THR A 197 6.98 -28.60 -2.21
N ASN A 198 8.27 -28.56 -1.87
CA ASN A 198 8.85 -29.48 -0.89
C ASN A 198 8.34 -29.13 0.52
N ILE A 199 8.01 -30.14 1.31
CA ILE A 199 7.68 -29.99 2.73
C ILE A 199 8.40 -31.07 3.54
N ALA A 200 8.41 -30.94 4.87
CA ALA A 200 8.95 -31.98 5.73
C ALA A 200 8.23 -33.32 5.47
N GLY A 201 9.00 -34.37 5.15
CA GLY A 201 8.47 -35.71 4.90
C GLY A 201 7.82 -35.94 3.53
N GLY A 202 7.83 -34.95 2.61
CA GLY A 202 7.26 -35.17 1.28
C GLY A 202 7.09 -33.89 0.46
N PHE A 203 5.92 -33.75 -0.16
CA PHE A 203 5.56 -32.57 -0.96
C PHE A 203 4.11 -32.17 -0.74
N SER A 204 3.80 -30.91 -1.03
CA SER A 204 2.45 -30.37 -1.02
C SER A 204 2.10 -29.85 -2.41
N THR A 205 0.85 -30.01 -2.84
CA THR A 205 0.31 -29.39 -4.06
C THR A 205 -0.70 -28.33 -3.69
N PHE A 206 -0.76 -27.25 -4.46
CA PHE A 206 -1.68 -26.15 -4.24
C PHE A 206 -2.30 -25.64 -5.53
N ASN A 207 -3.45 -24.99 -5.40
CA ASN A 207 -4.09 -24.17 -6.42
C ASN A 207 -4.77 -22.99 -5.73
N PHE A 208 -4.58 -21.78 -6.25
CA PHE A 208 -5.26 -20.61 -5.72
C PHE A 208 -5.52 -19.54 -6.78
N GLY A 209 -6.52 -18.72 -6.49
CA GLY A 209 -6.78 -17.47 -7.18
C GLY A 209 -7.41 -16.51 -6.20
N VAL A 210 -6.75 -15.37 -5.97
CA VAL A 210 -7.18 -14.31 -5.05
C VAL A 210 -7.18 -12.99 -5.79
N ARG A 211 -8.28 -12.27 -5.67
CA ARG A 211 -8.58 -11.09 -6.46
C ARG A 211 -9.20 -10.00 -5.59
N ARG A 212 -8.65 -8.80 -5.67
CA ARG A 212 -9.25 -7.58 -5.13
C ARG A 212 -9.48 -6.60 -6.25
N VAL A 213 -10.70 -6.08 -6.34
CA VAL A 213 -11.15 -5.10 -7.33
C VAL A 213 -11.37 -3.74 -6.67
N THR A 214 -11.35 -2.67 -7.46
CA THR A 214 -11.53 -1.28 -6.99
C THR A 214 -12.85 -1.08 -6.27
N THR A 215 -13.92 -1.73 -6.76
CA THR A 215 -15.25 -1.70 -6.16
C THR A 215 -15.72 -3.14 -5.94
N GLY A 216 -15.65 -3.61 -4.69
CA GLY A 216 -16.10 -4.96 -4.34
C GLY A 216 -15.30 -5.59 -3.21
N ALA A 217 -15.84 -6.69 -2.66
CA ALA A 217 -15.16 -7.45 -1.63
C ALA A 217 -13.95 -8.20 -2.20
N LEU A 218 -12.96 -8.42 -1.34
CA LEU A 218 -11.89 -9.39 -1.59
C LEU A 218 -12.53 -10.76 -1.88
N SER A 219 -12.05 -11.42 -2.93
CA SER A 219 -12.57 -12.73 -3.35
C SER A 219 -11.43 -13.68 -3.67
N GLY A 220 -11.68 -14.98 -3.56
CA GLY A 220 -10.71 -15.98 -3.96
C GLY A 220 -10.92 -17.34 -3.30
N ALA A 221 -10.08 -18.28 -3.70
CA ALA A 221 -10.03 -19.62 -3.15
C ALA A 221 -8.58 -20.13 -3.07
N LEU A 222 -8.36 -21.06 -2.16
CA LEU A 222 -7.11 -21.79 -1.95
C LEU A 222 -7.44 -23.26 -1.65
N ASP A 223 -6.83 -24.15 -2.40
CA ASP A 223 -6.82 -25.59 -2.15
C ASP A 223 -5.38 -26.04 -1.95
N CYS A 224 -5.12 -26.85 -0.91
CA CYS A 224 -3.82 -27.46 -0.68
C CYS A 224 -3.97 -28.93 -0.27
N VAL A 225 -3.04 -29.77 -0.73
CA VAL A 225 -2.95 -31.18 -0.32
C VAL A 225 -1.52 -31.47 0.12
N ASN A 226 -1.36 -31.77 1.41
CA ASN A 226 -0.10 -32.24 1.97
C ASN A 226 -0.03 -33.76 1.77
N HIS A 227 0.78 -34.21 0.81
CA HIS A 227 0.88 -35.64 0.44
C HIS A 227 1.71 -36.46 1.44
N ALA A 228 2.44 -35.81 2.36
CA ALA A 228 3.16 -36.49 3.43
C ALA A 228 2.22 -36.96 4.55
N THR A 229 1.20 -36.15 4.86
CA THR A 229 0.25 -36.41 5.97
C THR A 229 -1.15 -36.81 5.49
N GLY A 230 -1.45 -36.63 4.19
CA GLY A 230 -2.78 -36.79 3.63
C GLY A 230 -3.75 -35.65 3.98
N ALA A 231 -3.27 -34.55 4.60
CA ALA A 231 -4.12 -33.45 4.98
C ALA A 231 -4.56 -32.63 3.77
N VAL A 232 -5.87 -32.37 3.68
CA VAL A 232 -6.48 -31.53 2.64
C VAL A 232 -7.00 -30.25 3.28
N LEU A 233 -6.65 -29.12 2.68
CA LEU A 233 -7.07 -27.79 3.08
C LEU A 233 -7.90 -27.15 1.97
N HIS A 234 -9.05 -26.60 2.35
CA HIS A 234 -9.90 -25.77 1.49
C HIS A 234 -10.16 -24.44 2.18
N SER A 235 -9.97 -23.32 1.47
CA SER A 235 -10.37 -22.01 1.97
C SER A 235 -11.89 -21.93 2.11
N VAL A 236 -12.35 -21.29 3.18
CA VAL A 236 -13.74 -20.88 3.38
C VAL A 236 -13.93 -19.43 2.94
N MET A 237 -13.00 -18.56 3.33
CA MET A 237 -13.07 -17.12 3.01
C MET A 237 -11.67 -16.53 3.03
N VAL A 238 -11.37 -15.69 2.04
CA VAL A 238 -10.18 -14.84 2.04
C VAL A 238 -10.50 -13.54 2.77
N THR A 239 -9.71 -13.21 3.80
CA THR A 239 -9.95 -12.05 4.68
C THR A 239 -8.88 -10.96 4.55
N GLY A 240 -7.72 -11.29 3.98
CA GLY A 240 -6.63 -10.34 3.75
C GLY A 240 -5.91 -10.64 2.44
N PHE A 241 -5.46 -9.60 1.76
CA PHE A 241 -4.67 -9.68 0.54
C PHE A 241 -3.85 -8.41 0.38
N VAL A 242 -2.54 -8.58 0.26
CA VAL A 242 -1.55 -7.52 0.09
C VAL A 242 -0.66 -7.91 -1.08
N ILE A 243 -0.35 -6.95 -1.94
CA ILE A 243 0.63 -7.14 -3.01
C ILE A 243 1.77 -6.16 -2.78
N ASP A 244 3.00 -6.64 -2.85
CA ASP A 244 4.21 -5.82 -2.78
C ASP A 244 5.17 -6.22 -3.90
N GLY A 245 5.16 -5.41 -4.97
CA GLY A 245 5.93 -5.68 -6.19
C GLY A 245 5.64 -7.08 -6.75
N LYS A 246 6.65 -7.95 -6.67
CA LYS A 246 6.60 -9.33 -7.16
C LYS A 246 6.14 -10.36 -6.13
N THR A 247 5.71 -9.91 -4.96
CA THR A 247 5.25 -10.77 -3.86
C THR A 247 3.80 -10.45 -3.52
N ALA A 248 3.09 -11.44 -3.00
CA ALA A 248 1.77 -11.23 -2.45
C ALA A 248 1.55 -12.10 -1.21
N ALA A 249 0.80 -11.57 -0.26
CA ALA A 249 0.38 -12.28 0.94
C ALA A 249 -1.14 -12.28 1.02
N PHE A 250 -1.73 -13.42 1.35
CA PHE A 250 -3.17 -13.49 1.60
C PHE A 250 -3.50 -14.40 2.77
N THR A 251 -4.56 -14.02 3.49
CA THR A 251 -5.00 -14.69 4.71
C THR A 251 -6.47 -15.06 4.61
N GLY A 252 -6.89 -16.03 5.40
CA GLY A 252 -8.28 -16.44 5.41
C GLY A 252 -8.62 -17.47 6.47
N THR A 253 -9.89 -17.87 6.47
CA THR A 253 -10.38 -19.03 7.19
C THR A 253 -10.43 -20.23 6.26
N CYS A 254 -10.17 -21.43 6.79
CA CYS A 254 -10.14 -22.67 6.03
C CYS A 254 -10.83 -23.81 6.78
N THR A 255 -10.98 -24.94 6.09
CA THR A 255 -11.11 -26.24 6.73
C THR A 255 -9.88 -27.09 6.41
N ARG A 256 -9.33 -27.76 7.41
CA ARG A 256 -8.27 -28.77 7.26
C ARG A 256 -8.83 -30.11 7.71
N ASN A 257 -8.99 -31.06 6.79
CA ASN A 257 -9.69 -32.33 7.05
C ASN A 257 -11.05 -32.10 7.75
N LYS A 258 -11.81 -31.10 7.28
CA LYS A 258 -13.11 -30.64 7.82
C LYS A 258 -13.07 -29.90 9.17
N ALA A 259 -11.92 -29.81 9.85
CA ALA A 259 -11.78 -29.01 11.06
C ALA A 259 -11.53 -27.53 10.70
N PRO A 260 -12.15 -26.55 11.40
CA PRO A 260 -11.93 -25.14 11.13
C PRO A 260 -10.49 -24.72 11.42
N CYS A 261 -9.94 -23.87 10.56
CA CYS A 261 -8.59 -23.31 10.69
C CYS A 261 -8.51 -21.89 10.15
N THR A 262 -7.37 -21.24 10.36
CA THR A 262 -6.97 -20.03 9.65
C THR A 262 -5.70 -20.34 8.86
N TYR A 263 -5.42 -19.53 7.84
CA TYR A 263 -4.19 -19.64 7.07
C TYR A 263 -3.62 -18.27 6.70
N THR A 264 -2.30 -18.26 6.52
CA THR A 264 -1.54 -17.18 5.89
C THR A 264 -0.69 -17.79 4.79
N VAL A 265 -0.80 -17.28 3.57
CA VAL A 265 0.01 -17.67 2.42
C VAL A 265 0.88 -16.49 1.99
N ASN A 266 2.15 -16.77 1.70
CA ASN A 266 3.04 -15.83 1.01
C ASN A 266 3.50 -16.47 -0.31
N VAL A 267 3.45 -15.68 -1.38
CA VAL A 267 3.87 -16.07 -2.72
C VAL A 267 4.85 -15.08 -3.33
N THR A 268 5.69 -15.57 -4.24
CA THR A 268 6.62 -14.75 -5.03
C THR A 268 6.60 -15.22 -6.48
N ASP A 269 6.39 -14.28 -7.39
CA ASP A 269 6.52 -14.44 -8.84
C ASP A 269 7.90 -13.94 -9.25
N ASN A 270 8.81 -14.83 -9.66
CA ASN A 270 10.16 -14.46 -10.09
C ASN A 270 10.27 -14.28 -11.61
N GLY A 271 9.15 -14.33 -12.32
CA GLY A 271 9.07 -14.24 -13.77
C GLY A 271 9.48 -15.53 -14.48
N SER A 272 9.25 -15.54 -15.79
CA SER A 272 9.44 -16.72 -16.62
C SER A 272 10.88 -17.23 -16.60
N GLY A 273 11.05 -18.53 -16.32
CA GLY A 273 12.35 -19.19 -16.28
C GLY A 273 13.07 -19.14 -14.93
N SER A 274 12.50 -18.47 -13.93
CA SER A 274 12.95 -18.55 -12.53
C SER A 274 11.92 -19.33 -11.69
N SER A 275 12.37 -19.98 -10.62
CA SER A 275 11.45 -20.71 -9.72
C SER A 275 10.71 -19.72 -8.83
N ASP A 276 9.39 -19.74 -8.91
CA ASP A 276 8.50 -19.03 -7.98
C ASP A 276 8.54 -19.64 -6.58
N ALA A 277 7.90 -19.00 -5.61
CA ALA A 277 7.82 -19.52 -4.25
C ALA A 277 6.38 -19.48 -3.70
N PHE A 278 6.03 -20.51 -2.92
CA PHE A 278 4.78 -20.60 -2.17
C PHE A 278 5.07 -21.11 -0.77
N THR A 279 4.60 -20.38 0.25
CA THR A 279 4.64 -20.83 1.65
C THR A 279 3.28 -20.64 2.31
N ILE A 280 2.90 -21.54 3.19
CA ILE A 280 1.63 -21.50 3.93
C ILE A 280 1.87 -21.77 5.42
N SER A 281 1.27 -20.95 6.28
CA SER A 281 1.18 -21.17 7.73
C SER A 281 -0.27 -21.42 8.10
N ILE A 282 -0.55 -22.51 8.82
CA ILE A 282 -1.91 -22.88 9.25
C ILE A 282 -2.05 -22.59 10.73
N SER A 283 -3.03 -21.77 11.11
CA SER A 283 -3.35 -21.41 12.50
C SER A 283 -2.14 -20.92 13.32
N GLY A 284 -1.26 -20.14 12.69
CA GLY A 284 -0.03 -19.62 13.32
C GLY A 284 1.07 -20.66 13.53
N GLY A 285 0.91 -21.88 13.00
CA GLY A 285 1.96 -22.90 13.00
C GLY A 285 3.12 -22.56 12.06
N THR A 286 4.17 -23.39 12.12
CA THR A 286 5.37 -23.23 11.29
C THR A 286 5.01 -23.18 9.80
N PRO A 287 5.59 -22.24 9.02
CA PRO A 287 5.37 -22.19 7.59
C PRO A 287 5.85 -23.47 6.89
N GLU A 288 5.02 -24.01 6.00
CA GLU A 288 5.36 -25.11 5.09
C GLU A 288 5.53 -24.56 3.66
N GLY A 289 6.49 -25.09 2.91
CA GLY A 289 6.70 -24.78 1.49
C GLY A 289 8.07 -24.17 1.19
N GLY A 290 8.12 -23.32 0.15
CA GLY A 290 9.34 -22.72 -0.38
C GLY A 290 9.29 -22.61 -1.90
N ALA A 291 10.45 -22.67 -2.55
CA ALA A 291 10.56 -22.67 -4.00
C ALA A 291 9.74 -23.79 -4.65
N LEU A 292 9.09 -23.47 -5.77
CA LEU A 292 8.24 -24.41 -6.48
C LEU A 292 9.09 -25.52 -7.12
N ARG A 293 8.66 -26.77 -6.91
CA ARG A 293 9.15 -27.94 -7.66
C ARG A 293 8.68 -27.89 -9.11
N ASN A 294 7.45 -27.45 -9.30
CA ASN A 294 6.76 -27.25 -10.56
C ASN A 294 5.58 -26.30 -10.32
N GLY A 295 5.02 -25.80 -11.42
CA GLY A 295 3.95 -24.83 -11.38
C GLY A 295 4.45 -23.42 -11.64
N ASP A 296 3.53 -22.48 -11.49
CA ASP A 296 3.72 -21.07 -11.85
C ASP A 296 2.79 -20.22 -10.98
N ILE A 297 3.26 -19.04 -10.61
CA ILE A 297 2.55 -18.01 -9.87
C ILE A 297 2.59 -16.73 -10.68
N GLN A 298 1.42 -16.12 -10.84
CA GLN A 298 1.25 -14.87 -11.54
C GLN A 298 0.70 -13.83 -10.57
N ILE A 299 1.38 -12.68 -10.48
CA ILE A 299 0.95 -11.53 -9.68
C ILE A 299 0.72 -10.33 -10.59
N GLN A 300 -0.50 -9.79 -10.54
CA GLN A 300 -0.93 -8.67 -11.37
C GLN A 300 -1.39 -7.50 -10.50
N HIS A 301 -0.86 -6.32 -10.81
CA HIS A 301 -1.32 -5.04 -10.28
C HIS A 301 -2.20 -4.36 -11.32
N TRP A 302 -3.33 -3.79 -10.90
CA TRP A 302 -4.11 -2.95 -11.80
C TRP A 302 -3.98 -1.50 -11.41
N LYS A 303 -3.69 -0.66 -12.40
CA LYS A 303 -3.88 0.78 -12.28
C LYS A 303 -5.38 1.05 -12.18
N GLN A 304 -5.82 1.94 -11.30
CA GLN A 304 -7.17 2.46 -11.43
C GLN A 304 -7.26 3.14 -12.80
N ALA A 305 -8.09 2.62 -13.70
CA ALA A 305 -8.50 3.39 -14.86
C ALA A 305 -9.28 4.58 -14.30
N SER A 306 -8.79 5.79 -14.56
CA SER A 306 -9.58 7.00 -14.37
C SER A 306 -10.94 6.74 -15.00
N GLN A 307 -12.03 6.96 -14.25
CA GLN A 307 -13.35 6.91 -14.85
C GLN A 307 -13.41 8.03 -15.88
N GLY A 308 -13.14 7.68 -17.14
CA GLY A 308 -13.37 8.53 -18.28
C GLY A 308 -14.83 8.94 -18.25
N HIS A 309 -15.06 10.21 -17.96
CA HIS A 309 -16.34 10.85 -18.08
C HIS A 309 -16.74 10.80 -19.56
N VAL A 310 -17.50 9.77 -19.94
CA VAL A 310 -18.22 9.78 -21.20
C VAL A 310 -19.49 10.59 -20.94
N THR A 311 -19.42 11.88 -21.19
CA THR A 311 -20.62 12.69 -21.45
C THR A 311 -21.14 12.37 -22.86
N PRO A 312 -22.47 12.47 -23.05
CA PRO A 312 -23.25 11.68 -24.01
C PRO A 312 -22.94 11.92 -25.49
#